data_AF-A0AAV3NSU7-F1
#
_entry.id   AF-A0AAV3NSU7-F1
#
_cell.length_a   1.000
_cell.length_b   1.000
_cell.length_c   1.000
_cell.angle_alpha   90.00
_cell.angle_beta   90.00
_cell.angle_gamma   90.00
#
_symmetry.space_group_name_H-M   'P 1'
#
loop_
_entity.id
_entity.type
_entity.pdbx_description
1 polymer ?
#
loop_
_entity_poly.entity_id
_entity_poly.type
_entity_poly.pdbx_seq_one_letter_code
_entity_poly.pdbx_strand_id
1 'polypeptide(L)'
;MAGKHKVPSLVDLCVQTAIDNVRYLGDVGQTDFQFLDRILSHCTLDQLQHIEECTQERDLSPVTNRLWKRFYDSQFCRMEVKESTAKNCNWKLRFQAQMKKEHDKQEKSIERMRLRFAEAEAKKQSRQIQMCSKLPPAKKRSWFGGGGPNLGNTKGSLMKKSKLDFFNCREVKNRAAMKNQAVQRNRGASDDYSCMSNE
;
A
#
# COMPACT_ATOMS: atom_id res chain seq x y z
N MET A 1 -11.31 -17.38 60.00
CA MET A 1 -9.84 -17.55 60.05
C MET A 1 -9.21 -16.17 60.00
N ALA A 2 -9.03 -15.52 61.16
CA ALA A 2 -8.43 -14.18 61.22
C ALA A 2 -6.92 -14.31 60.95
N GLY A 3 -6.48 -13.92 59.77
CA GLY A 3 -5.05 -13.84 59.44
C GLY A 3 -4.39 -12.83 60.37
N LYS A 4 -3.33 -13.25 61.08
CA LYS A 4 -2.51 -12.33 61.88
C LYS A 4 -1.97 -11.25 60.96
N HIS A 5 -2.51 -10.04 61.02
CA HIS A 5 -1.96 -8.88 60.33
C HIS A 5 -0.58 -8.59 60.93
N LYS A 6 0.48 -9.11 60.29
CA LYS A 6 1.83 -8.62 60.55
C LYS A 6 1.86 -7.16 60.13
N VAL A 7 2.31 -6.30 61.03
CA VAL A 7 2.57 -4.90 60.71
C VAL A 7 3.57 -4.91 59.54
N PRO A 8 3.23 -4.31 58.39
CA PRO A 8 4.11 -4.31 57.23
C PRO A 8 5.42 -3.59 57.57
N SER A 9 6.52 -4.09 57.04
CA SER A 9 7.80 -3.39 57.15
C SER A 9 7.72 -2.04 56.46
N LEU A 10 8.51 -1.07 56.90
CA LEU A 10 8.68 0.20 56.18
C LEU A 10 9.05 -0.04 54.71
N VAL A 11 9.87 -1.05 54.45
CA VAL A 11 10.26 -1.44 53.09
C VAL A 11 9.06 -1.90 52.27
N ASP A 12 8.18 -2.70 52.85
CA ASP A 12 6.99 -3.21 52.15
C ASP A 12 6.00 -2.08 51.85
N LEU A 13 5.85 -1.12 52.77
CA LEU A 13 5.05 0.09 52.56
C LEU A 13 5.60 0.95 51.42
N CYS A 14 6.93 1.15 51.36
CA CYS A 14 7.56 1.90 50.28
C CYS A 14 7.40 1.21 48.92
N VAL A 15 7.57 -0.12 48.86
CA VAL A 15 7.36 -0.89 47.63
C VAL A 15 5.91 -0.81 47.19
N GLN A 16 4.95 -0.95 48.11
CA GLN A 16 3.53 -0.84 47.79
C GLN A 16 3.18 0.55 47.26
N THR A 17 3.67 1.60 47.92
CA THR A 17 3.45 2.98 47.49
C THR A 17 4.05 3.24 46.12
N ALA A 18 5.23 2.66 45.83
CA ALA A 18 5.85 2.74 44.51
C ALA A 18 5.01 2.01 43.45
N ILE A 19 4.46 0.83 43.76
CA ILE A 19 3.55 0.08 42.89
C ILE A 19 2.30 0.91 42.57
N ASP A 20 1.68 1.52 43.58
CA ASP A 20 0.47 2.33 43.41
C ASP A 20 0.73 3.60 42.56
N ASN A 21 1.98 4.06 42.52
CA ASN A 21 2.42 5.26 41.81
C ASN A 21 3.36 4.97 40.61
N VAL A 22 3.34 3.75 40.07
CA VAL A 22 4.22 3.33 38.95
C VAL A 22 4.20 4.29 37.77
N ARG A 23 3.04 4.91 37.48
CA ARG A 23 2.86 5.88 36.39
C ARG A 23 3.74 7.12 36.48
N TYR A 24 4.29 7.42 37.66
CA TYR A 24 5.15 8.58 37.90
C TYR A 24 6.64 8.19 38.04
N LEU A 25 6.95 6.90 37.92
CA LEU A 25 8.33 6.43 37.93
C LEU A 25 8.99 6.77 36.59
N GLY A 26 10.13 7.46 36.66
CA GLY A 26 10.97 7.80 35.51
C GLY A 26 12.29 7.06 35.58
N ASP A 27 13.36 7.77 35.92
CA ASP A 27 14.69 7.17 36.12
C ASP A 27 14.75 6.35 37.41
N VAL A 28 15.12 5.08 37.27
CA VAL A 28 15.29 4.13 38.39
C VAL A 28 16.71 3.55 38.48
N GLY A 29 17.68 4.15 37.79
CA GLY A 29 19.05 3.64 37.69
C GLY A 29 19.75 3.41 39.04
N GLN A 30 19.42 4.20 40.06
CA GLN A 30 20.03 4.12 41.39
C GLN A 30 19.37 3.07 42.33
N THR A 31 18.25 2.45 41.92
CA THR A 31 17.49 1.54 42.79
C THR A 31 18.01 0.10 42.70
N ASP A 32 18.06 -0.64 43.81
CA ASP A 32 18.51 -2.03 43.78
C ASP A 32 17.58 -2.96 42.98
N PHE A 33 18.16 -3.95 42.29
CA PHE A 33 17.44 -4.88 41.43
C PHE A 33 16.38 -5.69 42.19
N GLN A 34 16.56 -5.96 43.48
CA GLN A 34 15.58 -6.68 44.29
C GLN A 34 14.25 -5.92 44.42
N PHE A 35 14.31 -4.60 44.56
CA PHE A 35 13.11 -3.76 44.63
C PHE A 35 12.52 -3.53 43.25
N LEU A 36 13.37 -3.34 42.25
CA LEU A 36 12.93 -3.21 40.86
C LEU A 36 12.19 -4.45 40.37
N ASP A 37 12.63 -5.67 40.71
CA ASP A 37 11.93 -6.88 40.29
C ASP A 37 10.51 -6.95 40.89
N ARG A 38 10.32 -6.48 42.12
CA ARG A 38 9.01 -6.41 42.76
C ARG A 38 8.13 -5.33 42.12
N ILE A 39 8.62 -4.11 42.01
CA ILE A 39 7.85 -2.96 41.51
C ILE A 39 7.53 -3.13 40.01
N LEU A 40 8.55 -3.43 39.19
CA LEU A 40 8.40 -3.53 37.73
C LEU A 40 7.53 -4.70 37.28
N SER A 41 7.37 -5.73 38.12
CA SER A 41 6.47 -6.86 37.82
C SER A 41 4.99 -6.45 37.68
N HIS A 42 4.61 -5.30 38.24
CA HIS A 42 3.26 -4.74 38.18
C HIS A 42 3.11 -3.64 37.12
N CYS A 43 4.18 -3.29 36.40
CA CYS A 43 4.11 -2.29 35.33
C CYS A 43 3.27 -2.77 34.14
N THR A 44 2.67 -1.82 33.44
CA THR A 44 2.16 -2.01 32.07
C THR A 44 3.31 -1.87 31.05
N LEU A 45 3.06 -2.28 29.81
CA LEU A 45 4.05 -2.19 28.73
C LEU A 45 4.54 -0.74 28.54
N ASP A 46 3.62 0.21 28.44
CA ASP A 46 3.94 1.62 28.17
C ASP A 46 4.76 2.23 29.31
N GLN A 47 4.42 1.87 30.56
CA GLN A 47 5.18 2.30 31.74
C GLN A 47 6.59 1.71 31.75
N LEU A 48 6.74 0.42 31.42
CA LEU A 48 8.05 -0.20 31.33
C LEU A 48 8.91 0.45 30.25
N GLN A 49 8.30 0.77 29.10
CA GLN A 49 8.99 1.47 28.01
C GLN A 49 9.45 2.85 28.45
N HIS A 50 8.59 3.62 29.12
CA HIS A 50 8.91 4.96 29.62
C HIS A 50 10.09 4.93 30.61
N ILE A 51 10.05 4.03 31.59
CA ILE A 51 11.10 3.88 32.60
C ILE A 51 12.45 3.56 31.94
N GLU A 52 12.47 2.68 30.94
CA GLU A 52 13.69 2.36 30.20
C GLU A 52 14.18 3.49 29.28
N GLU A 53 13.30 4.35 28.79
CA GLU A 53 13.68 5.54 28.01
C GLU A 53 14.28 6.64 28.90
N CYS A 54 13.77 6.77 30.13
CA CYS A 54 14.29 7.69 31.15
C CYS A 54 15.58 7.20 31.80
N THR A 55 15.74 5.88 31.99
CA THR A 55 16.92 5.29 32.64
C THR A 55 18.02 5.00 31.61
N GLN A 56 18.91 5.96 31.35
CA GLN A 56 19.98 5.81 30.35
C GLN A 56 21.31 5.32 30.93
N GLU A 57 21.53 5.49 32.23
CA GLU A 57 22.85 5.26 32.84
C GLU A 57 23.11 3.80 33.26
N ARG A 58 22.05 2.98 33.41
CA ARG A 58 22.17 1.61 33.91
C ARG A 58 21.38 0.62 33.06
N ASP A 59 22.02 -0.53 32.80
CA ASP A 59 21.35 -1.63 32.13
C ASP A 59 20.33 -2.33 33.06
N LEU A 60 19.05 -2.22 32.71
CA LEU A 60 17.93 -2.86 33.41
C LEU A 60 17.57 -4.25 32.82
N SER A 61 18.26 -4.68 31.76
CA SER A 61 18.02 -5.94 31.06
C SER A 61 17.86 -7.18 31.96
N PRO A 62 18.61 -7.35 33.08
CA PRO A 62 18.45 -8.53 33.94
C PRO A 62 17.04 -8.70 34.51
N VAL A 63 16.34 -7.60 34.75
CA VAL A 63 14.98 -7.59 35.32
C VAL A 63 13.94 -7.42 34.21
N THR A 64 14.17 -6.50 33.28
CA THR A 64 13.17 -6.11 32.29
C THR A 64 13.03 -7.11 31.15
N ASN A 65 14.08 -7.84 30.78
CA ASN A 65 14.03 -8.77 29.65
C ASN A 65 12.97 -9.88 29.85
N ARG A 66 12.77 -10.32 31.11
CA ARG A 66 11.70 -11.26 31.48
C ARG A 66 10.31 -10.65 31.30
N LEU A 67 10.15 -9.37 31.63
CA LEU A 67 8.88 -8.65 31.48
C LEU A 67 8.56 -8.44 30.00
N TRP A 68 9.54 -8.01 29.20
CA TRP A 68 9.40 -7.87 27.74
C TRP A 68 8.97 -9.18 27.08
N LYS A 69 9.52 -10.33 27.51
CA LYS A 69 9.06 -11.64 27.03
C LYS A 69 7.58 -11.88 27.35
N ARG A 70 7.16 -11.63 28.60
CA ARG A 70 5.75 -11.80 29.01
C ARG A 70 4.80 -10.93 28.20
N PHE A 71 5.18 -9.68 27.93
CA PHE A 71 4.36 -8.78 27.11
C PHE A 71 4.32 -9.21 25.65
N TYR A 72 5.46 -9.64 25.10
CA TYR A 72 5.53 -10.18 23.75
C TYR A 72 4.60 -11.40 23.60
N ASP A 73 4.68 -12.33 24.54
CA ASP A 73 3.82 -13.51 24.56
C ASP A 73 2.34 -13.10 24.71
N SER A 74 2.02 -12.16 25.61
CA SER A 74 0.63 -11.71 25.80
C SER A 74 0.02 -11.03 24.58
N GLN A 75 0.79 -10.24 23.81
CA GLN A 75 0.26 -9.47 22.68
C GLN A 75 0.31 -10.26 21.36
N PHE A 76 1.37 -11.04 21.14
CA PHE A 76 1.61 -11.69 19.85
C PHE A 76 1.45 -13.22 19.87
N CYS A 77 1.48 -13.86 21.05
CA CYS A 77 1.27 -15.31 21.13
C CYS A 77 -0.23 -15.63 21.10
N ARG A 78 -0.81 -15.60 19.89
CA ARG A 78 -2.10 -16.24 19.63
C ARG A 78 -2.01 -17.38 18.62
N MET A 79 -1.01 -17.37 17.74
CA MET A 79 -0.74 -18.46 16.78
C MET A 79 0.73 -18.34 16.34
N GLU A 80 1.47 -19.45 16.30
CA GLU A 80 2.84 -19.56 15.74
C GLU A 80 4.01 -19.08 16.60
N VAL A 81 4.28 -19.77 17.71
CA VAL A 81 5.62 -19.79 18.29
C VAL A 81 6.50 -20.73 17.46
N LYS A 82 7.16 -20.21 16.42
CA LYS A 82 8.44 -20.80 16.02
C LYS A 82 9.43 -20.42 17.10
N GLU A 83 9.65 -21.37 18.00
CA GLU A 83 10.54 -21.28 19.14
C GLU A 83 11.97 -21.03 18.66
N SER A 84 12.35 -19.75 18.52
CA SER A 84 13.73 -19.39 18.29
C SER A 84 14.46 -19.46 19.63
N THR A 85 15.06 -20.62 19.88
CA THR A 85 15.86 -21.04 21.05
C THR A 85 17.17 -20.26 21.26
N ALA A 86 17.20 -18.98 20.89
CA ALA A 86 18.37 -18.15 21.11
C ALA A 86 18.39 -17.66 22.57
N LYS A 87 19.31 -18.22 23.36
CA LYS A 87 19.44 -18.04 24.81
C LYS A 87 19.67 -16.58 25.28
N ASN A 88 19.98 -15.67 24.36
CA ASN A 88 20.18 -14.23 24.62
C ASN A 88 19.29 -13.34 23.72
N CYS A 89 18.00 -13.67 23.59
CA CYS A 89 17.09 -12.78 22.87
C CYS A 89 16.85 -11.51 23.69
N ASN A 90 17.25 -10.36 23.14
CA ASN A 90 16.77 -9.05 23.60
C ASN A 90 15.31 -8.93 23.18
N TRP A 91 14.40 -9.21 24.12
CA TRP A 91 12.96 -9.24 23.86
C TRP A 91 12.41 -7.84 23.55
N LYS A 92 13.01 -6.78 24.10
CA LYS A 92 12.68 -5.39 23.76
C LYS A 92 12.89 -5.12 22.27
N LEU A 93 14.05 -5.48 21.72
CA LEU A 93 14.35 -5.25 20.30
C LEU A 93 13.38 -6.01 19.39
N ARG A 94 13.03 -7.24 19.76
CA ARG A 94 12.05 -8.05 19.03
C ARG A 94 10.66 -7.42 19.06
N PHE A 95 10.24 -6.94 20.23
CA PHE A 95 8.97 -6.25 20.40
C PHE A 95 8.91 -5.00 19.51
N GLN A 96 9.94 -4.14 19.56
CA GLN A 96 10.03 -2.95 18.71
C GLN A 96 10.00 -3.28 17.20
N ALA A 97 10.76 -4.30 16.79
CA ALA A 97 10.77 -4.74 15.40
C ALA A 97 9.40 -5.27 14.94
N GLN A 98 8.67 -5.94 15.82
CA GLN A 98 7.33 -6.43 15.53
C GLN A 98 6.32 -5.27 15.44
N MET A 99 6.35 -4.33 16.38
CA MET A 99 5.52 -3.12 16.35
C MET A 99 5.71 -2.32 15.06
N LYS A 100 6.97 -2.15 14.63
CA LYS A 100 7.28 -1.48 13.37
C LYS A 100 6.68 -2.20 12.17
N LYS A 101 6.77 -3.54 12.12
CA LYS A 101 6.14 -4.33 11.04
C LYS A 101 4.63 -4.17 10.99
N GLU A 102 3.96 -4.09 12.14
CA GLU A 102 2.52 -3.89 12.20
C GLU A 102 2.12 -2.49 11.77
N HIS A 103 2.83 -1.47 12.25
CA HIS A 103 2.65 -0.09 11.80
C HIS A 103 2.84 0.03 10.28
N ASP A 104 3.92 -0.51 9.72
CA ASP A 104 4.18 -0.49 8.27
C ASP A 104 3.07 -1.20 7.48
N LYS A 105 2.50 -2.29 8.01
CA LYS A 105 1.35 -2.99 7.38
C LYS A 105 0.09 -2.14 7.42
N GLN A 106 -0.18 -1.48 8.55
CA GLN A 106 -1.32 -0.58 8.69
C GLN A 106 -1.19 0.61 7.75
N GLU A 107 -0.02 1.25 7.70
CA GLU A 107 0.24 2.39 6.82
C GLU A 107 0.09 2.01 5.34
N LYS A 108 0.65 0.87 4.91
CA LYS A 108 0.43 0.34 3.55
C LYS A 108 -1.04 0.04 3.25
N SER A 109 -1.83 -0.38 4.25
CA SER A 109 -3.26 -0.61 4.06
C SER A 109 -4.02 0.71 3.89
N ILE A 110 -3.69 1.73 4.69
CA ILE A 110 -4.26 3.07 4.61
C ILE A 110 -3.93 3.72 3.28
N GLU A 111 -2.67 3.61 2.84
CA GLU A 111 -2.23 4.19 1.56
C GLU A 111 -2.94 3.53 0.37
N ARG A 112 -3.11 2.21 0.40
CA ARG A 112 -3.92 1.50 -0.60
C ARG A 112 -5.37 2.01 -0.62
N MET A 113 -5.97 2.26 0.54
CA MET A 113 -7.34 2.82 0.60
C MET A 113 -7.40 4.22 0.00
N ARG A 114 -6.46 5.11 0.36
CA ARG A 114 -6.37 6.47 -0.18
C ARG A 114 -6.28 6.48 -1.71
N LEU A 115 -5.41 5.63 -2.26
CA LEU A 115 -5.26 5.50 -3.71
C LEU A 115 -6.57 5.07 -4.40
N ARG A 116 -7.32 4.13 -3.80
CA ARG A 116 -8.63 3.71 -4.32
C ARG A 116 -9.68 4.82 -4.27
N PHE A 117 -9.68 5.63 -3.21
CA PHE A 117 -10.58 6.78 -3.12
C PHE A 117 -10.26 7.82 -4.19
N ALA A 118 -8.97 8.17 -4.38
CA ALA A 118 -8.53 9.10 -5.41
C ALA A 118 -8.89 8.62 -6.84
N GLU A 119 -8.67 7.33 -7.14
CA GLU A 119 -9.08 6.73 -8.41
C GLU A 119 -10.60 6.82 -8.63
N ALA A 120 -11.39 6.59 -7.59
CA ALA A 120 -12.84 6.68 -7.66
C ALA A 120 -13.32 8.11 -7.87
N GLU A 121 -12.71 9.09 -7.21
CA GLU A 121 -13.00 10.51 -7.40
C GLU A 121 -12.63 10.99 -8.80
N ALA A 122 -11.47 10.61 -9.34
CA ALA A 122 -11.08 10.93 -10.71
C ALA A 122 -12.06 10.33 -11.74
N LYS A 123 -12.58 9.12 -11.49
CA LYS A 123 -13.65 8.51 -12.30
C LYS A 123 -14.98 9.26 -12.19
N LYS A 124 -15.31 9.82 -11.02
CA LYS A 124 -16.52 10.66 -10.85
C LYS A 124 -16.36 11.98 -11.59
N GLN A 125 -15.22 12.65 -11.43
CA GLN A 125 -14.91 13.92 -12.10
C GLN A 125 -14.88 13.80 -13.62
N SER A 126 -14.34 12.70 -14.16
CA SER A 126 -14.34 12.47 -15.62
C SER A 126 -15.74 12.19 -16.20
N ARG A 127 -16.68 11.68 -15.40
CA ARG A 127 -18.10 11.54 -15.78
C ARG A 127 -18.91 12.81 -15.57
N GLN A 128 -18.38 13.75 -14.80
CA GLN A 128 -19.06 15.02 -14.53
C GLN A 128 -19.06 15.89 -15.79
N ILE A 129 -20.21 16.48 -16.10
CA ILE A 129 -20.37 17.40 -17.22
C ILE A 129 -19.46 18.61 -16.98
N GLN A 130 -18.42 18.77 -17.78
CA GLN A 130 -17.60 19.97 -17.78
C GLN A 130 -18.26 21.03 -18.67
N MET A 131 -18.54 22.19 -18.10
CA MET A 131 -19.00 23.35 -18.86
C MET A 131 -17.86 23.85 -19.75
N CYS A 132 -17.89 23.49 -21.04
CA CYS A 132 -16.98 24.07 -22.03
C CYS A 132 -17.35 25.55 -22.26
N SER A 133 -16.61 26.48 -21.66
CA SER A 133 -16.71 27.92 -21.95
C SER A 133 -16.08 28.29 -23.29
N LYS A 134 -15.26 27.40 -23.85
CA LYS A 134 -14.64 27.56 -25.16
C LYS A 134 -15.56 26.91 -26.19
N LEU A 135 -16.10 27.71 -27.10
CA LEU A 135 -16.75 27.20 -28.29
C LEU A 135 -15.78 26.24 -29.00
N PRO A 136 -16.20 25.02 -29.38
CA PRO A 136 -15.34 24.16 -30.19
C PRO A 136 -14.89 24.94 -31.42
N PRO A 137 -13.60 24.87 -31.80
CA PRO A 137 -13.11 25.62 -32.95
C PRO A 137 -14.01 25.30 -34.13
N ALA A 138 -14.57 26.35 -34.75
CA ALA A 138 -15.51 26.21 -35.85
C ALA A 138 -14.79 25.46 -36.99
N LYS A 139 -14.96 24.15 -37.04
CA LYS A 139 -14.56 23.35 -38.20
C LYS A 139 -15.43 23.85 -39.33
N LYS A 140 -14.85 24.65 -40.23
CA LYS A 140 -15.42 24.86 -41.56
C LYS A 140 -15.69 23.46 -42.11
N ARG A 141 -16.97 23.08 -42.18
CA ARG A 141 -17.38 21.83 -42.86
C ARG A 141 -16.80 21.95 -44.26
N SER A 142 -15.80 21.14 -44.58
CA SER A 142 -15.42 20.94 -45.98
C SER A 142 -16.60 20.24 -46.63
N TRP A 143 -17.44 21.04 -47.31
CA TRP A 143 -18.52 20.60 -48.17
C TRP A 143 -17.98 20.14 -49.55
N PHE A 144 -16.65 19.99 -49.71
CA PHE A 144 -16.06 19.60 -50.99
C PHE A 144 -15.03 18.48 -50.83
N GLY A 145 -15.37 17.33 -51.41
CA GLY A 145 -14.46 16.32 -51.98
C GLY A 145 -13.29 15.84 -51.11
N GLY A 146 -13.47 14.72 -50.41
CA GLY A 146 -12.37 14.03 -49.74
C GLY A 146 -12.67 12.57 -49.42
N GLY A 147 -12.61 11.70 -50.44
CA GLY A 147 -12.22 10.27 -50.34
C GLY A 147 -12.83 9.36 -49.28
N GLY A 148 -14.04 9.60 -48.79
CA GLY A 148 -14.75 8.67 -47.89
C GLY A 148 -15.52 7.58 -48.67
N PRO A 149 -15.71 6.37 -48.12
CA PRO A 149 -16.50 5.32 -48.77
C PRO A 149 -17.92 5.85 -49.04
N ASN A 150 -18.35 5.73 -50.30
CA ASN A 150 -19.62 6.29 -50.77
C ASN A 150 -20.80 5.64 -50.02
N LEU A 151 -21.34 6.37 -49.03
CA LEU A 151 -22.52 5.99 -48.25
C LEU A 151 -23.82 6.54 -48.84
N GLY A 152 -23.78 7.08 -50.07
CA GLY A 152 -24.94 7.56 -50.80
C GLY A 152 -25.91 6.40 -51.06
N ASN A 153 -27.19 6.62 -50.79
CA ASN A 153 -28.34 5.73 -51.02
C ASN A 153 -28.71 4.71 -49.94
N THR A 154 -28.13 4.76 -48.73
CA THR A 154 -28.62 3.89 -47.63
C THR A 154 -29.67 4.60 -46.77
N LYS A 155 -30.92 4.12 -46.80
CA LYS A 155 -32.02 4.65 -45.99
C LYS A 155 -31.79 4.35 -44.50
N GLY A 156 -31.82 5.40 -43.65
CA GLY A 156 -31.81 5.30 -42.18
C GLY A 156 -30.44 5.47 -41.49
N SER A 157 -30.46 6.12 -40.31
CA SER A 157 -29.27 6.36 -39.46
C SER A 157 -28.59 5.06 -39.00
N LEU A 158 -29.39 4.06 -38.65
CA LEU A 158 -28.91 2.74 -38.22
C LEU A 158 -28.12 2.04 -39.34
N MET A 159 -28.69 1.96 -40.54
CA MET A 159 -28.06 1.29 -41.68
C MET A 159 -26.78 2.00 -42.15
N LYS A 160 -26.73 3.33 -42.02
CA LYS A 160 -25.50 4.11 -42.25
C LYS A 160 -24.42 3.77 -41.24
N LYS A 161 -24.77 3.67 -39.95
CA LYS A 161 -23.82 3.30 -38.89
C LYS A 161 -23.30 1.88 -39.09
N SER A 162 -24.18 0.92 -39.35
CA SER A 162 -23.77 -0.47 -39.61
C SER A 162 -22.84 -0.60 -40.82
N LYS A 163 -23.10 0.13 -41.92
CA LYS A 163 -22.19 0.16 -43.07
C LYS A 163 -20.84 0.78 -42.72
N LEU A 164 -20.84 1.88 -41.97
CA LEU A 164 -19.60 2.55 -41.56
C LEU A 164 -18.77 1.64 -40.64
N ASP A 165 -19.40 0.98 -39.68
CA ASP A 165 -18.75 0.04 -38.77
C ASP A 165 -18.20 -1.18 -39.53
N PHE A 166 -18.93 -1.67 -40.53
CA PHE A 166 -18.45 -2.72 -41.43
C PHE A 166 -17.22 -2.31 -42.24
N PHE A 167 -17.22 -1.12 -42.86
CA PHE A 167 -16.02 -0.62 -43.56
C PHE A 167 -14.84 -0.35 -42.62
N ASN A 168 -15.13 -0.03 -41.36
CA ASN A 168 -14.11 0.23 -40.36
C ASN A 168 -13.57 -1.02 -39.66
N CYS A 169 -14.22 -2.18 -39.82
CA CYS A 169 -13.80 -3.40 -39.17
C CYS A 169 -12.43 -3.87 -39.67
N ARG A 170 -11.71 -4.58 -38.80
CA ARG A 170 -10.31 -4.96 -39.07
C ARG A 170 -10.19 -5.91 -40.25
N GLU A 171 -11.16 -6.80 -40.42
CA GLU A 171 -11.18 -7.77 -41.51
C GLU A 171 -11.30 -7.11 -42.89
N VAL A 172 -12.19 -6.13 -43.04
CA VAL A 172 -12.39 -5.39 -44.31
C VAL A 172 -11.16 -4.55 -44.63
N LYS A 173 -10.56 -3.89 -43.62
CA LYS A 173 -9.30 -3.15 -43.79
C LYS A 173 -8.15 -4.06 -44.21
N ASN A 174 -8.03 -5.24 -43.61
CA ASN A 174 -7.01 -6.22 -43.98
C ASN A 174 -7.21 -6.72 -45.42
N ARG A 175 -8.44 -7.03 -45.82
CA ARG A 175 -8.75 -7.44 -47.21
C ARG A 175 -8.42 -6.34 -48.23
N ALA A 176 -8.75 -5.09 -47.93
CA ALA A 176 -8.42 -3.95 -48.78
C ALA A 176 -6.90 -3.74 -48.89
N ALA A 177 -6.17 -3.88 -47.78
CA ALA A 177 -4.70 -3.80 -47.77
C ALA A 177 -4.05 -4.90 -48.61
N MET A 178 -4.53 -6.15 -48.49
CA MET A 178 -4.04 -7.28 -49.29
C MET A 178 -4.32 -7.08 -50.79
N LYS A 179 -5.50 -6.56 -51.15
CA LYS A 179 -5.86 -6.25 -52.54
C LYS A 179 -4.98 -5.14 -53.12
N ASN A 180 -4.68 -4.11 -52.34
CA ASN A 180 -3.80 -3.02 -52.77
C ASN A 180 -2.34 -3.49 -52.93
N GLN A 181 -1.85 -4.38 -52.06
CA GLN A 181 -0.53 -5.02 -52.24
C GLN A 181 -0.47 -5.90 -53.49
N ALA A 182 -1.53 -6.63 -53.81
CA ALA A 182 -1.61 -7.42 -55.04
C ALA A 182 -1.58 -6.53 -56.30
N VAL A 183 -2.28 -5.39 -56.28
CA VAL A 183 -2.26 -4.41 -57.39
C VAL A 183 -0.89 -3.74 -57.52
N GLN A 184 -0.19 -3.43 -56.42
CA GLN A 184 1.17 -2.90 -56.44
C GLN A 184 2.18 -3.92 -57.00
N ARG A 185 2.05 -5.20 -56.63
CA ARG A 185 2.87 -6.28 -57.20
C ARG A 185 2.70 -6.44 -58.71
N ASN A 186 1.47 -6.33 -59.22
CA ASN A 186 1.23 -6.39 -60.66
C ASN A 186 1.71 -5.16 -61.44
N ARG A 187 1.81 -3.98 -60.79
CA ARG A 187 2.37 -2.78 -61.43
C ARG A 187 3.89 -2.78 -61.47
N GLY A 188 4.56 -3.39 -60.48
CA GLY A 188 6.02 -3.53 -60.47
C GLY A 188 6.57 -4.58 -61.43
N ALA A 189 5.74 -5.47 -61.97
CA ALA A 189 6.17 -6.55 -62.88
C ALA A 189 6.14 -6.16 -64.37
N SER A 190 5.75 -4.93 -64.73
CA SER A 190 5.66 -4.48 -66.12
C SER A 190 6.74 -3.49 -66.55
N ASP A 191 7.63 -3.06 -65.65
CA ASP A 191 8.65 -2.02 -65.94
C ASP A 191 10.10 -2.58 -66.11
N ASP A 192 10.31 -3.90 -66.15
CA ASP A 192 11.66 -4.52 -66.18
C ASP A 192 12.11 -5.04 -67.58
N TYR A 193 11.58 -4.52 -68.68
CA TYR A 193 12.14 -4.76 -70.02
C TYR A 193 12.28 -3.47 -70.85
N SER A 194 13.19 -2.59 -70.46
CA SER A 194 13.71 -1.55 -71.37
C SER A 194 15.09 -1.04 -70.93
N CYS A 195 16.10 -1.91 -70.94
CA CYS A 195 17.49 -1.45 -71.12
C CYS A 195 18.44 -2.61 -71.46
N MET A 196 18.39 -3.13 -72.69
CA MET A 196 19.57 -3.67 -73.38
C MET A 196 19.29 -3.62 -74.89
N SER A 197 20.12 -2.86 -75.62
CA SER A 197 20.55 -3.05 -77.02
C SER A 197 20.53 -1.79 -77.91
N ASN A 198 21.70 -1.57 -78.54
CA ASN A 198 22.06 -0.73 -79.69
C ASN A 198 22.45 0.72 -79.35
N GLU A 199 23.67 1.20 -79.62
CA GLU A 199 24.86 0.69 -80.31
C GLU A 199 26.05 1.55 -79.84
#